data_AF-A0AAD6ATS3-F1
#
_entry.id   AF-A0AAD6ATS3-F1
#
_cell.length_a   1.000
_cell.length_b   1.000
_cell.length_c   1.000
_cell.angle_alpha   90.00
_cell.angle_beta   90.00
_cell.angle_gamma   90.00
#
_symmetry.space_group_name_H-M   'P 1'
#
loop_
_entity.id
_entity.type
_entity.pdbx_description
1 polymer ?
#
loop_
_entity_poly.entity_id
_entity_poly.type
_entity_poly.pdbx_seq_one_letter_code
_entity_poly.pdbx_strand_id
1 'polypeptide(L)'
;MKEEIANLREEIEQKFTENNGELQTQKTHMTKAQARIAELEEWQSEAKETMIEMLNQTHQMQEKMVDLEGRSRRNNVRIFGVPEETEGESVTKYDEQLLSTELELQEGNVINLNIQRAHRALAQKPPPTATPRSIVVHFLQFETKEVILKKAWQKKIMVQKRKSYLGIKKVLKDKGIRFQTPLAKIRIYWETGVKTYDDAIDAARDMRERGLEMEVPDGAAAPVEERRAQPVWQRVRGKEGRHDSARRAREMLQKWKA
;
A
#
# COMPACT_ATOMS: atom_id res chain seq x y z
N MET A 1 13.19 -7.56 -87.82
CA MET A 1 13.80 -8.65 -87.02
C MET A 1 15.19 -8.33 -86.47
N LYS A 2 16.26 -8.12 -87.25
CA LYS A 2 17.60 -7.83 -86.67
C LYS A 2 17.71 -6.45 -85.98
N GLU A 3 17.13 -5.39 -86.55
CA GLU A 3 17.09 -4.07 -85.92
C GLU A 3 16.22 -4.02 -84.67
N GLU A 4 15.05 -4.66 -84.69
CA GLU A 4 14.18 -4.75 -83.51
C GLU A 4 14.86 -5.46 -82.34
N ILE A 5 15.62 -6.52 -82.61
CA ILE A 5 16.42 -7.22 -81.59
C ILE A 5 17.54 -6.31 -81.05
N ALA A 6 18.15 -5.48 -81.89
CA ALA A 6 19.18 -4.54 -81.46
C ALA A 6 18.60 -3.43 -80.57
N ASN A 7 17.47 -2.83 -80.96
CA ASN A 7 16.78 -1.80 -80.19
C ASN A 7 16.30 -2.33 -78.83
N LEU A 8 15.73 -3.54 -78.79
CA LEU A 8 15.34 -4.20 -77.54
C LEU A 8 16.54 -4.43 -76.62
N ARG A 9 17.70 -4.80 -77.19
CA ARG A 9 18.92 -5.03 -76.43
C ARG A 9 19.42 -3.74 -75.78
N GLU A 10 19.37 -2.63 -76.51
CA GLU A 10 19.78 -1.31 -76.04
C GLU A 10 18.82 -0.76 -74.97
N GLU A 11 17.51 -0.96 -75.15
CA GLU A 11 16.49 -0.59 -74.15
C GLU A 11 16.63 -1.40 -72.85
N ILE A 12 16.92 -2.70 -72.96
CA ILE A 12 17.23 -3.57 -71.81
C ILE A 12 18.49 -3.08 -71.09
N GLU A 13 19.54 -2.73 -71.84
CA GLU A 13 20.81 -2.27 -71.26
C GLU A 13 20.62 -0.92 -70.55
N GLN A 14 19.84 0.00 -71.14
CA GLN A 14 19.45 1.25 -70.51
C GLN A 14 18.67 1.02 -69.20
N LYS A 15 17.63 0.18 -69.22
CA LYS A 15 16.86 -0.18 -68.01
C LYS A 15 17.71 -0.86 -66.96
N PHE A 16 18.68 -1.68 -67.36
CA PHE A 16 19.61 -2.33 -66.43
C PHE A 16 20.51 -1.31 -65.73
N THR A 17 21.02 -0.31 -66.46
CA THR A 17 21.83 0.77 -65.86
C THR A 17 21.03 1.65 -64.91
N GLU A 18 19.78 1.97 -65.26
CA GLU A 18 18.83 2.73 -64.43
C GLU A 18 18.53 1.96 -63.12
N ASN A 19 18.13 0.69 -63.23
CA ASN A 19 17.86 -0.18 -62.08
C ASN A 19 19.10 -0.35 -61.19
N ASN A 20 20.30 -0.46 -61.78
CA ASN A 20 21.54 -0.53 -61.00
C ASN A 20 21.79 0.79 -60.24
N GLY A 21 21.51 1.94 -60.85
CA GLY A 21 21.57 3.24 -60.20
C GLY A 21 20.62 3.34 -58.99
N GLU A 22 19.36 2.96 -59.18
CA GLU A 22 18.36 2.90 -58.09
C GLU A 22 18.75 1.92 -56.97
N LEU A 23 19.34 0.77 -57.32
CA LEU A 23 19.88 -0.18 -56.35
C LEU A 23 21.01 0.43 -55.51
N GLN A 24 21.90 1.22 -56.13
CA GLN A 24 22.95 1.91 -55.38
C GLN A 24 22.37 3.00 -54.46
N THR A 25 21.41 3.80 -54.94
CA THR A 25 20.78 4.81 -54.08
C THR A 25 20.04 4.15 -52.92
N GLN A 26 19.26 3.10 -53.16
CA GLN A 26 18.59 2.33 -52.12
C GLN A 26 19.58 1.75 -51.11
N LYS A 27 20.72 1.23 -51.58
CA LYS A 27 21.80 0.76 -50.70
C LYS A 27 22.33 1.87 -49.79
N THR A 28 22.53 3.09 -50.31
CA THR A 28 22.97 4.23 -49.48
C THR A 28 21.91 4.68 -48.48
N HIS A 29 20.63 4.63 -48.84
CA HIS A 29 19.54 4.93 -47.90
C HIS A 29 19.46 3.86 -46.81
N MET A 30 19.62 2.59 -47.17
CA MET A 30 19.65 1.46 -46.24
C MET A 30 20.78 1.61 -45.22
N THR A 31 22.01 1.94 -45.66
CA THR A 31 23.14 2.11 -44.74
C THR A 31 22.97 3.31 -43.82
N LYS A 32 22.42 4.43 -44.31
CA LYS A 32 22.07 5.59 -43.47
C LYS A 32 21.00 5.24 -42.43
N ALA A 33 19.98 4.49 -42.82
CA ALA A 33 18.94 4.03 -41.91
C ALA A 33 19.52 3.10 -40.83
N GLN A 34 20.38 2.16 -41.22
CA GLN A 34 21.07 1.25 -40.28
C GLN A 34 21.94 2.01 -39.27
N ALA A 35 22.70 3.01 -39.72
CA ALA A 35 23.51 3.84 -38.82
C ALA A 35 22.65 4.59 -37.79
N ARG A 36 21.57 5.22 -38.25
CA ARG A 36 20.64 5.94 -37.36
C ARG A 36 19.91 5.01 -36.39
N ILE A 37 19.59 3.78 -36.81
CA ILE A 37 19.02 2.77 -35.91
C ILE A 37 20.03 2.38 -34.83
N ALA A 38 21.30 2.15 -35.20
CA ALA A 38 22.35 1.82 -34.24
C ALA A 38 22.55 2.93 -33.19
N GLU A 39 22.61 4.20 -33.62
CA GLU A 39 22.69 5.35 -32.71
C GLU A 39 21.48 5.44 -31.76
N LEU A 40 20.27 5.18 -32.28
CA LEU A 40 19.06 5.16 -31.46
C LEU A 40 19.04 3.99 -30.47
N GLU A 41 19.53 2.82 -30.85
CA GLU A 41 19.63 1.65 -29.98
C GLU A 41 20.63 1.89 -28.84
N GLU A 42 21.78 2.50 -29.13
CA GLU A 42 22.79 2.90 -28.13
C GLU A 42 22.20 3.91 -27.15
N TRP A 43 21.61 5.00 -27.65
CA TRP A 43 20.96 6.00 -26.81
C TRP A 43 19.81 5.40 -25.98
N GLN A 44 19.02 4.49 -26.55
CA GLN A 44 17.96 3.81 -25.82
C GLN A 44 18.53 2.93 -24.69
N SER A 45 19.68 2.30 -24.91
CA SER A 45 20.35 1.49 -23.88
C SER A 45 20.81 2.36 -22.72
N GLU A 46 21.50 3.47 -23.00
CA GLU A 46 21.95 4.44 -21.98
C GLU A 46 20.77 5.05 -21.22
N ALA A 47 19.71 5.44 -21.94
CA ALA A 47 18.48 5.97 -21.34
C ALA A 47 17.80 4.95 -20.41
N LYS A 48 17.81 3.66 -20.77
CA LYS A 48 17.27 2.60 -19.89
C LYS A 48 18.11 2.42 -18.65
N GLU A 49 19.43 2.43 -18.77
CA GLU A 49 20.34 2.27 -17.63
C GLU A 49 20.20 3.43 -16.64
N THR A 50 20.22 4.67 -17.12
CA THR A 50 19.99 5.85 -16.29
C THR A 50 18.60 5.82 -15.63
N MET A 51 17.56 5.37 -16.35
CA MET A 51 16.21 5.23 -15.78
C MET A 51 16.17 4.19 -14.65
N ILE A 52 16.86 3.06 -14.80
CA ILE A 52 16.98 2.04 -13.75
C ILE A 52 17.69 2.62 -12.52
N GLU A 53 18.76 3.38 -12.73
CA GLU A 53 19.48 4.04 -11.63
C GLU A 53 18.59 5.05 -10.89
N MET A 54 17.87 5.92 -11.61
CA MET A 54 16.93 6.86 -11.01
C MET A 54 15.81 6.15 -10.22
N LEU A 55 15.29 5.04 -10.73
CA LEU A 55 14.30 4.23 -10.02
C LEU A 55 14.87 3.63 -8.73
N ASN A 56 16.12 3.21 -8.72
CA ASN A 56 16.77 2.72 -7.50
C ASN A 56 17.00 3.85 -6.49
N GLN A 57 17.45 5.03 -6.95
CA GLN A 57 17.65 6.19 -6.09
C GLN A 57 16.33 6.69 -5.47
N THR A 58 15.25 6.76 -6.26
CA THR A 58 13.92 7.13 -5.76
C THR A 58 13.41 6.14 -4.73
N HIS A 59 13.62 4.84 -4.95
CA HIS A 59 13.27 3.82 -3.96
C HIS A 59 14.04 4.00 -2.65
N GLN A 60 15.36 4.21 -2.71
CA GLN A 60 16.18 4.45 -1.52
C GLN A 60 15.77 5.74 -0.78
N MET A 61 15.45 6.80 -1.51
CA MET A 61 14.94 8.03 -0.91
C MET A 61 13.62 7.80 -0.20
N GLN A 62 12.71 7.04 -0.80
CA GLN A 62 11.44 6.69 -0.20
C GLN A 62 11.62 5.91 1.11
N GLU A 63 12.52 4.93 1.14
CA GLU A 63 12.83 4.17 2.36
C GLU A 63 13.39 5.09 3.46
N LYS A 64 14.30 6.00 3.11
CA LYS A 64 14.85 7.00 4.05
C LYS A 64 13.77 7.94 4.59
N MET A 65 12.84 8.39 3.74
CA MET A 65 11.73 9.24 4.15
C MET A 65 10.82 8.52 5.15
N VAL A 66 10.49 7.25 4.91
CA VAL A 66 9.67 6.44 5.82
C VAL A 66 10.36 6.23 7.17
N ASP A 67 11.67 5.96 7.18
CA ASP A 67 12.44 5.84 8.43
C ASP A 67 12.49 7.15 9.22
N LEU A 68 12.75 8.29 8.55
CA LEU A 68 12.75 9.61 9.18
C LEU A 68 11.38 9.98 9.74
N GLU A 69 10.30 9.73 8.98
CA GLU A 69 8.93 9.95 9.42
C GLU A 69 8.59 9.07 10.63
N GLY A 70 9.00 7.79 10.61
CA GLY A 70 8.84 6.85 11.71
C GLY A 70 9.55 7.31 12.98
N ARG A 71 10.80 7.74 12.88
CA ARG A 71 11.59 8.28 14.01
C ARG A 71 10.99 9.57 14.56
N SER A 72 10.58 10.48 13.69
CA SER A 72 9.93 11.74 14.07
C SER A 72 8.61 11.52 14.82
N ARG A 73 7.82 10.52 14.39
CA ARG A 73 6.52 10.18 15.00
C ARG A 73 6.62 9.20 16.17
N ARG A 74 7.82 8.74 16.52
CA ARG A 74 8.02 7.71 17.54
C ARG A 74 7.44 8.10 18.90
N ASN A 75 7.46 9.39 19.24
CA ASN A 75 6.89 9.90 20.50
C ASN A 75 5.44 10.40 20.36
N ASN A 76 4.82 10.26 19.19
CA ASN A 76 3.43 10.67 18.98
C ASN A 76 2.47 9.53 19.34
N VAL A 77 1.34 9.88 19.95
CA VAL A 77 0.16 9.04 20.13
C VAL A 77 -1.03 9.76 19.51
N ARG A 78 -1.98 8.98 18.96
CA ARG A 78 -3.20 9.50 18.38
C ARG A 78 -4.41 8.96 19.14
N ILE A 79 -5.22 9.87 19.69
CA ILE A 79 -6.45 9.58 20.41
C ILE A 79 -7.63 9.82 19.46
N PHE A 80 -8.62 8.93 19.49
CA PHE A 80 -9.80 8.97 18.63
C PHE A 80 -11.07 8.98 19.47
N GLY A 81 -12.13 9.59 18.95
CA GLY A 81 -13.47 9.55 19.57
C GLY A 81 -13.74 10.62 20.61
N VAL A 82 -12.81 11.57 20.81
CA VAL A 82 -13.05 12.75 21.66
C VAL A 82 -13.97 13.73 20.88
N PRO A 83 -15.18 14.03 21.38
CA PRO A 83 -16.10 14.97 20.72
C PRO A 83 -15.43 16.32 20.50
N GLU A 84 -15.73 17.01 19.39
CA GLU A 84 -15.13 18.33 19.14
C GLU A 84 -15.56 19.33 20.24
N GLU A 85 -14.66 20.25 20.61
CA GLU A 85 -14.88 21.36 21.56
C GLU A 85 -14.99 20.97 23.04
N THR A 86 -14.79 19.70 23.39
CA THR A 86 -14.76 19.29 24.80
C THR A 86 -13.47 19.67 25.52
N GLU A 87 -12.42 20.04 24.79
CA GLU A 87 -11.10 20.31 25.38
C GLU A 87 -10.96 21.70 26.02
N GLY A 88 -11.91 22.61 25.75
CA GLY A 88 -11.85 23.98 26.22
C GLY A 88 -10.65 24.75 25.65
N GLU A 89 -9.98 25.53 26.51
CA GLU A 89 -8.93 26.48 26.11
C GLU A 89 -7.57 25.81 25.79
N SER A 90 -7.28 24.64 26.38
CA SER A 90 -5.99 23.97 26.22
C SER A 90 -6.14 22.45 26.05
N VAL A 91 -5.90 21.99 24.82
CA VAL A 91 -5.91 20.55 24.47
C VAL A 91 -4.90 19.77 25.31
N THR A 92 -3.73 20.35 25.60
CA THR A 92 -2.71 19.70 26.43
C THR A 92 -3.22 19.38 27.83
N LYS A 93 -3.83 20.36 28.51
CA LYS A 93 -4.36 20.16 29.88
C LYS A 93 -5.51 19.15 29.89
N TYR A 94 -6.37 19.21 28.88
CA TYR A 94 -7.46 18.25 28.71
C TYR A 94 -6.93 16.82 28.54
N ASP A 95 -5.94 16.62 27.66
CA ASP A 95 -5.36 15.29 27.44
C ASP A 95 -4.64 14.75 28.67
N GLU A 96 -3.97 15.62 29.44
CA GLU A 96 -3.35 15.22 30.71
C GLU A 96 -4.38 14.71 31.71
N GLN A 97 -5.50 15.41 31.87
CA GLN A 97 -6.60 15.01 32.73
C GLN A 97 -7.26 13.72 32.23
N LEU A 98 -7.59 13.67 30.92
CA LEU A 98 -8.21 12.51 30.30
C LEU A 98 -7.37 11.26 30.49
N LEU A 99 -6.07 11.31 30.20
CA LEU A 99 -5.18 10.17 30.36
C LEU A 99 -5.00 9.77 31.82
N SER A 100 -4.94 10.74 32.74
CA SER A 100 -4.79 10.46 34.17
C SER A 100 -6.03 9.77 34.75
N THR A 101 -7.22 10.25 34.40
CA THR A 101 -8.50 9.68 34.84
C THR A 101 -8.77 8.33 34.18
N GLU A 102 -8.66 8.24 32.86
CA GLU A 102 -8.99 7.01 32.13
C GLU A 102 -7.98 5.89 32.34
N LEU A 103 -6.72 6.19 32.66
CA LEU A 103 -5.71 5.16 32.90
C LEU A 103 -5.40 4.94 34.39
N GLU A 104 -6.18 5.54 35.28
CA GLU A 104 -6.04 5.42 36.75
C GLU A 104 -4.58 5.57 37.18
N LEU A 105 -3.97 6.70 36.78
CA LEU A 105 -2.53 6.91 36.95
C LEU A 105 -2.10 7.33 38.37
N GLN A 106 -2.96 7.24 39.39
CA GLN A 106 -2.69 7.61 40.78
C GLN A 106 -2.44 6.33 41.62
N GLU A 107 -1.54 6.22 42.60
CA GLU A 107 -1.00 7.17 43.59
C GLU A 107 0.48 6.77 43.89
N GLY A 108 1.41 7.72 43.95
CA GLY A 108 2.78 7.49 44.44
C GLY A 108 3.91 7.92 43.50
N ASN A 109 3.65 7.96 42.19
CA ASN A 109 4.51 8.64 41.23
C ASN A 109 3.62 9.60 40.43
N VAL A 110 3.75 10.89 40.71
CA VAL A 110 3.29 11.94 39.79
C VAL A 110 4.09 11.75 38.51
N ILE A 111 3.61 10.89 37.61
CA ILE A 111 4.15 10.81 36.26
C ILE A 111 3.68 12.11 35.62
N ASN A 112 4.49 13.16 35.74
CA ASN A 112 4.38 14.29 34.85
C ASN A 112 4.41 13.68 33.44
N LEU A 113 3.25 13.71 32.78
CA LEU A 113 3.10 13.08 31.46
C LEU A 113 4.05 13.74 30.45
N ASN A 114 4.60 14.92 30.79
CA ASN A 114 5.60 15.64 30.02
C ASN A 114 5.14 15.75 28.57
N ILE A 115 3.88 16.15 28.39
CA ILE A 115 3.30 16.37 27.07
C ILE A 115 3.90 17.67 26.55
N GLN A 116 4.71 17.57 25.50
CA GLN A 116 5.33 18.76 24.91
C GLN A 116 4.33 19.52 24.03
N ARG A 117 3.47 18.80 23.31
CA ARG A 117 2.41 19.39 22.48
C ARG A 117 1.23 18.44 22.33
N ALA A 118 0.04 18.99 22.32
CA ALA A 118 -1.18 18.30 21.94
C ALA A 118 -2.03 19.22 21.05
N HIS A 119 -2.61 18.65 20.00
CA HIS A 119 -3.49 19.39 19.08
C HIS A 119 -4.41 18.42 18.34
N ARG A 120 -5.59 18.90 17.92
CA ARG A 120 -6.41 18.18 16.94
C ARG A 120 -5.70 18.11 15.59
N ALA A 121 -5.98 17.05 14.85
CA ALA A 121 -5.51 16.92 13.48
C ALA A 121 -5.91 18.15 12.66
N LEU A 122 -4.99 18.64 11.83
CA LEU A 122 -5.12 19.87 11.04
C LEU A 122 -6.17 19.80 9.91
N ALA A 123 -6.97 18.74 9.85
CA ALA A 123 -8.07 18.62 8.90
C ALA A 123 -9.20 19.60 9.26
N GLN A 124 -10.02 19.94 8.25
CA GLN A 124 -11.22 20.76 8.43
C GLN A 124 -12.15 20.13 9.48
N LYS A 125 -12.82 20.98 10.27
CA LYS A 125 -13.76 20.55 11.31
C LYS A 125 -14.91 19.76 10.65
N PRO A 126 -15.11 18.48 10.99
CA PRO A 126 -16.19 17.69 10.43
C PRO A 126 -17.56 18.17 10.99
N PRO A 127 -18.67 17.89 10.28
CA PRO A 127 -20.01 18.16 10.80
C PRO A 127 -20.29 17.32 12.05
N PRO A 128 -21.22 17.72 12.93
CA PRO A 128 -21.51 17.02 14.20
C PRO A 128 -21.92 15.54 14.04
N THR A 129 -22.44 15.18 12.86
CA THR A 129 -22.86 13.81 12.53
C THR A 129 -21.71 12.90 12.08
N ALA A 130 -20.55 13.47 11.75
CA ALA A 130 -19.37 12.74 11.29
C ALA A 130 -18.41 12.46 12.45
N THR A 131 -17.43 11.59 12.18
CA THR A 131 -16.44 11.21 13.20
C THR A 131 -15.57 12.41 13.61
N PRO A 132 -15.39 12.66 14.93
CA PRO A 132 -14.51 13.73 15.39
C PRO A 132 -13.07 13.56 14.91
N ARG A 133 -12.33 14.66 14.78
CA ARG A 133 -10.90 14.63 14.44
C ARG A 133 -10.13 13.97 15.57
N SER A 134 -9.08 13.26 15.19
CA SER A 134 -8.17 12.69 16.17
C SER A 134 -7.31 13.76 16.83
N ILE A 135 -6.99 13.58 18.10
CA ILE A 135 -6.00 14.39 18.82
C ILE A 135 -4.63 13.72 18.68
N VAL A 136 -3.61 14.51 18.34
CA VAL A 136 -2.21 14.06 18.26
C VAL A 136 -1.46 14.62 19.46
N VAL A 137 -1.01 13.71 20.32
CA VAL A 137 -0.25 14.00 21.53
C VAL A 137 1.22 13.64 21.29
N HIS A 138 2.13 14.55 21.61
CA HIS A 138 3.56 14.31 21.54
C HIS A 138 4.18 14.36 22.93
N PHE A 139 4.76 13.24 23.34
CA PHE A 139 5.43 13.10 24.61
C PHE A 139 6.89 13.51 24.50
N LEU A 140 7.43 14.15 25.54
CA LEU A 140 8.86 14.48 25.61
C LEU A 140 9.73 13.22 25.66
N GLN A 141 9.31 12.22 26.44
CA GLN A 141 10.04 10.98 26.65
C GLN A 141 9.30 9.79 26.03
N PHE A 142 10.05 8.93 25.34
CA PHE A 142 9.52 7.71 24.72
C PHE A 142 9.00 6.71 25.76
N GLU A 143 9.68 6.60 26.90
CA GLU A 143 9.33 5.68 27.98
C GLU A 143 7.93 5.97 28.54
N THR A 144 7.62 7.25 28.76
CA THR A 144 6.30 7.70 29.22
C THR A 144 5.19 7.26 28.26
N LYS A 145 5.40 7.44 26.95
CA LYS A 145 4.48 6.96 25.92
C LYS A 145 4.26 5.44 26.02
N GLU A 146 5.32 4.65 26.19
CA GLU A 146 5.20 3.19 26.25
C GLU A 146 4.41 2.73 27.48
N VAL A 147 4.62 3.35 28.64
CA VAL A 147 3.85 3.05 29.86
C VAL A 147 2.37 3.34 29.66
N ILE A 148 2.04 4.50 29.08
CA ILE A 148 0.67 4.90 28.76
C ILE A 148 0.02 3.88 27.81
N LEU A 149 0.72 3.50 26.73
CA LEU A 149 0.20 2.50 25.78
C LEU A 149 0.00 1.13 26.43
N LYS A 150 0.92 0.69 27.28
CA LYS A 150 0.79 -0.58 28.02
C LYS A 150 -0.45 -0.56 28.91
N LYS A 151 -0.66 0.49 29.70
CA LYS A 151 -1.84 0.64 30.56
C LYS A 151 -3.14 0.72 29.75
N ALA A 152 -3.14 1.49 28.66
CA ALA A 152 -4.30 1.58 27.77
C ALA A 152 -4.66 0.23 27.14
N TRP A 153 -3.66 -0.59 26.79
CA TRP A 153 -3.88 -1.95 26.29
C TRP A 153 -4.27 -2.96 27.38
N GLN A 154 -4.01 -2.67 28.65
CA GLN A 154 -4.43 -3.50 29.79
C GLN A 154 -5.90 -3.29 30.14
N LYS A 155 -6.39 -2.04 30.11
CA LYS A 155 -7.80 -1.66 30.41
C LYS A 155 -8.83 -2.11 29.34
N LYS A 156 -8.44 -3.03 28.45
CA LYS A 156 -9.15 -3.62 27.29
C LYS A 156 -10.67 -3.43 27.25
N ILE A 157 -11.13 -2.40 26.55
CA ILE A 157 -12.50 -2.37 25.97
C ILE A 157 -12.43 -2.55 24.43
N MET A 158 -11.50 -1.88 23.73
CA MET A 158 -11.42 -1.96 22.25
C MET A 158 -10.66 -3.18 21.70
N VAL A 159 -9.67 -3.71 22.42
CA VAL A 159 -8.87 -4.88 21.95
C VAL A 159 -9.73 -6.16 21.96
N GLN A 160 -10.62 -6.31 22.95
CA GLN A 160 -11.58 -7.41 23.00
C GLN A 160 -12.62 -7.31 21.89
N LYS A 161 -13.21 -6.13 21.65
CA LYS A 161 -14.15 -5.95 20.51
C LYS A 161 -13.50 -6.26 19.16
N ARG A 162 -12.25 -5.86 18.92
CA ARG A 162 -11.55 -6.24 17.67
C ARG A 162 -11.29 -7.75 17.55
N LYS A 163 -11.01 -8.41 18.67
CA LYS A 163 -10.86 -9.85 18.73
C LYS A 163 -12.19 -10.58 18.53
N SER A 164 -13.31 -10.06 19.02
CA SER A 164 -14.61 -10.71 18.80
C SER A 164 -15.04 -10.71 17.33
N TYR A 165 -14.59 -9.74 16.53
CA TYR A 165 -14.78 -9.77 15.07
C TYR A 165 -13.86 -10.76 14.32
N LEU A 166 -12.90 -11.46 14.94
CA LEU A 166 -11.99 -12.35 14.19
C LEU A 166 -12.74 -13.47 13.45
N GLY A 167 -13.70 -14.11 14.13
CA GLY A 167 -14.52 -15.18 13.54
C GLY A 167 -15.31 -14.68 12.34
N ILE A 168 -15.98 -13.53 12.51
CA ILE A 168 -16.73 -12.84 11.46
C ILE A 168 -15.86 -12.51 10.24
N LYS A 169 -14.66 -11.96 10.47
CA LYS A 169 -13.72 -11.62 9.39
C LYS A 169 -13.28 -12.83 8.58
N LYS A 170 -13.08 -13.97 9.24
CA LYS A 170 -12.69 -15.23 8.58
C LYS A 170 -13.79 -15.65 7.61
N VAL A 171 -15.04 -15.72 8.09
CA VAL A 171 -16.20 -16.10 7.26
C VAL A 171 -16.44 -15.11 6.12
N LEU A 172 -16.32 -13.80 6.37
CA LEU A 172 -16.47 -12.78 5.31
C LEU A 172 -15.38 -12.89 4.24
N LYS A 173 -14.15 -13.24 4.62
CA LYS A 173 -13.05 -13.46 3.69
C LYS A 173 -13.26 -14.73 2.87
N ASP A 174 -13.68 -15.82 3.51
CA ASP A 174 -13.97 -17.11 2.87
C ASP A 174 -15.11 -16.97 1.85
N LYS A 175 -16.11 -16.15 2.14
CA LYS A 175 -17.24 -15.86 1.24
C LYS A 175 -17.00 -14.71 0.26
N GLY A 176 -15.79 -14.12 0.24
CA GLY A 176 -15.43 -13.04 -0.69
C GLY A 176 -16.19 -11.72 -0.49
N ILE A 177 -16.79 -11.50 0.68
CA ILE A 177 -17.59 -10.31 0.97
C ILE A 177 -16.66 -9.17 1.41
N ARG A 178 -16.82 -8.00 0.79
CA ARG A 178 -16.02 -6.82 1.14
C ARG A 178 -16.43 -6.30 2.52
N PHE A 179 -15.44 -6.06 3.39
CA PHE A 179 -15.67 -5.46 4.70
C PHE A 179 -14.55 -4.48 5.06
N GLN A 180 -14.85 -3.57 5.99
CA GLN A 180 -13.92 -2.63 6.61
C GLN A 180 -14.08 -2.70 8.12
N THR A 181 -13.01 -2.51 8.88
CA THR A 181 -13.07 -2.46 10.35
C THR A 181 -12.55 -1.11 10.86
N PRO A 182 -13.34 -0.04 10.73
CA PRO A 182 -12.99 1.25 11.29
C PRO A 182 -13.10 1.20 12.84
N LEU A 183 -11.99 1.47 13.53
CA LEU A 183 -11.93 1.55 14.99
C LEU A 183 -12.43 0.26 15.69
N ALA A 184 -13.58 0.32 16.38
CA ALA A 184 -14.21 -0.79 17.10
C ALA A 184 -15.52 -1.29 16.45
N LYS A 185 -15.82 -0.82 15.23
CA LYS A 185 -17.01 -1.19 14.46
C LYS A 185 -16.61 -2.06 13.27
N ILE A 186 -17.52 -2.87 12.75
CA ILE A 186 -17.34 -3.56 11.47
C ILE A 186 -18.37 -3.06 10.46
N ARG A 187 -17.90 -2.71 9.28
CA ARG A 187 -18.72 -2.30 8.15
C ARG A 187 -18.67 -3.40 7.09
N ILE A 188 -19.81 -3.97 6.77
CA ILE A 188 -19.94 -5.04 5.79
C ILE A 188 -20.72 -4.52 4.59
N TYR A 189 -20.22 -4.77 3.40
CA TYR A 189 -20.84 -4.38 2.14
C TYR A 189 -21.63 -5.58 1.61
N TRP A 190 -22.92 -5.60 1.92
CA TRP A 190 -23.86 -6.60 1.43
C TRP A 190 -24.38 -6.23 0.05
N GLU A 191 -24.95 -7.20 -0.68
CA GLU A 191 -25.67 -6.94 -1.93
C GLU A 191 -26.89 -6.02 -1.72
N THR A 192 -27.52 -6.11 -0.53
CA THR A 192 -28.64 -5.25 -0.12
C THR A 192 -28.22 -3.85 0.35
N GLY A 193 -26.92 -3.55 0.39
CA GLY A 193 -26.37 -2.26 0.84
C GLY A 193 -25.33 -2.37 1.95
N VAL A 194 -24.82 -1.21 2.40
CA VAL A 194 -23.75 -1.14 3.40
C VAL A 194 -24.34 -1.09 4.80
N LYS A 195 -23.97 -2.04 5.67
CA LYS A 195 -24.39 -2.06 7.08
C LYS A 195 -23.17 -1.96 8.00
N THR A 196 -23.25 -1.08 9.00
CA THR A 196 -22.21 -0.90 10.02
C THR A 196 -22.75 -1.45 11.34
N TYR A 197 -21.96 -2.30 12.00
CA TYR A 197 -22.30 -2.91 13.27
C TYR A 197 -21.34 -2.44 14.35
N ASP A 198 -21.92 -2.13 15.51
CA ASP A 198 -21.18 -1.62 16.67
C ASP A 198 -20.68 -2.75 17.57
N ASP A 199 -21.35 -3.91 17.52
CA ASP A 199 -20.98 -5.13 18.27
C ASP A 199 -20.90 -6.38 17.38
N ALA A 200 -20.01 -7.31 17.78
CA ALA A 200 -19.81 -8.57 17.07
C ALA A 200 -21.02 -9.49 17.14
N ILE A 201 -21.84 -9.40 18.19
CA ILE A 201 -23.04 -10.22 18.36
C ILE A 201 -24.10 -9.83 17.32
N ASP A 202 -24.28 -8.53 17.07
CA ASP A 202 -25.25 -8.05 16.08
C ASP A 202 -24.83 -8.39 14.65
N ALA A 203 -23.53 -8.23 14.36
CA ALA A 203 -22.96 -8.68 13.10
C ALA A 203 -23.15 -10.19 12.94
N ALA A 204 -22.95 -10.97 14.00
CA ALA A 204 -23.09 -12.42 13.98
C ALA A 204 -24.52 -12.89 13.70
N ARG A 205 -25.50 -12.24 14.33
CA ARG A 205 -26.92 -12.52 14.13
C ARG A 205 -27.35 -12.21 12.70
N ASP A 206 -26.97 -11.05 12.16
CA ASP A 206 -27.30 -10.66 10.78
C ASP A 206 -26.61 -11.58 9.75
N MET A 207 -25.41 -12.09 10.05
CA MET A 207 -24.74 -13.12 9.24
C MET A 207 -25.50 -14.45 9.26
N ARG A 208 -26.03 -14.86 10.42
CA ARG A 208 -26.84 -16.08 10.55
C ARG A 208 -28.17 -15.97 9.82
N GLU A 209 -28.86 -14.84 9.95
CA GLU A 209 -30.11 -14.55 9.23
C GLU A 209 -29.94 -14.59 7.71
N ARG A 210 -28.74 -14.25 7.22
CA ARG A 210 -28.35 -14.31 5.80
C ARG A 210 -27.79 -15.67 5.37
N GLY A 211 -27.90 -16.71 6.21
CA GLY A 211 -27.47 -18.07 5.89
C GLY A 211 -25.96 -18.30 5.93
N LEU A 212 -25.19 -17.50 6.69
CA LEU A 212 -23.77 -17.72 6.93
C LEU A 212 -23.60 -18.42 8.28
N GLU A 213 -23.09 -19.66 8.25
CA GLU A 213 -22.89 -20.48 9.45
C GLU A 213 -21.80 -19.86 10.34
N MET A 214 -22.15 -19.58 11.60
CA MET A 214 -21.21 -19.06 12.61
C MET A 214 -21.45 -19.66 13.99
N GLU A 215 -20.36 -20.09 14.62
CA GLU A 215 -20.29 -20.35 16.07
C GLU A 215 -20.22 -19.01 16.82
N VAL A 216 -21.07 -18.87 17.84
CA VAL A 216 -21.05 -17.71 18.74
C VAL A 216 -19.78 -17.83 19.60
N PRO A 217 -18.93 -16.80 19.70
CA PRO A 217 -17.95 -16.74 20.78
C PRO A 217 -18.75 -16.52 22.06
N ASP A 218 -19.05 -17.62 22.75
CA ASP A 218 -19.63 -17.57 24.07
C ASP A 218 -18.69 -16.78 25.00
N GLY A 219 -19.26 -16.04 25.94
CA GLY A 219 -18.56 -15.12 26.85
C GLY A 219 -17.61 -15.78 27.85
N ALA A 220 -17.18 -17.02 27.60
CA ALA A 220 -16.23 -17.75 28.42
C ALA A 220 -14.84 -17.69 27.80
N ALA A 221 -13.85 -17.28 28.60
CA ALA A 221 -12.45 -17.35 28.27
C ALA A 221 -12.09 -18.78 27.78
N ALA A 222 -11.88 -18.94 26.47
CA ALA A 222 -11.36 -20.18 25.94
C ALA A 222 -9.88 -20.35 26.39
N PRO A 223 -9.48 -21.58 26.76
CA PRO A 223 -8.17 -21.86 27.32
C PRO A 223 -7.03 -21.40 26.42
N VAL A 224 -5.95 -20.98 27.09
CA VAL A 224 -4.65 -20.69 26.49
C VAL A 224 -4.16 -21.93 25.75
N GLU A 225 -4.43 -22.03 24.46
CA GLU A 225 -3.73 -22.98 23.60
C GLU A 225 -2.43 -22.38 23.09
N GLU A 226 -1.44 -23.22 23.22
CA GLU A 226 -0.03 -22.97 23.18
C GLU A 226 0.46 -22.60 21.77
N ARG A 227 1.25 -21.53 21.74
CA ARG A 227 2.24 -21.15 20.72
C ARG A 227 2.18 -21.91 19.39
N ARG A 228 1.43 -21.39 18.42
CA ARG A 228 1.88 -21.45 17.02
C ARG A 228 2.79 -20.26 16.77
N ALA A 229 4.02 -20.58 16.37
CA ALA A 229 5.13 -19.66 16.16
C ALA A 229 4.66 -18.32 15.57
N GLN A 230 5.05 -17.22 16.21
CA GLN A 230 4.90 -15.90 15.61
C GLN A 230 5.48 -15.95 14.20
N PRO A 231 4.82 -15.40 13.17
CA PRO A 231 5.49 -15.19 11.91
C PRO A 231 6.66 -14.26 12.21
N VAL A 232 7.86 -14.82 12.22
CA VAL A 232 9.11 -14.05 12.14
C VAL A 232 8.91 -13.10 10.98
N TRP A 233 9.20 -11.81 11.21
CA TRP A 233 9.18 -10.80 10.16
C TRP A 233 9.99 -11.32 8.96
N GLN A 234 9.29 -11.87 7.96
CA GLN A 234 9.92 -12.21 6.71
C GLN A 234 10.16 -10.90 6.00
N ARG A 235 11.44 -10.59 5.81
CA ARG A 235 11.86 -9.66 4.76
C ARG A 235 11.13 -10.09 3.50
N VAL A 236 10.30 -9.20 2.95
CA VAL A 236 9.70 -9.39 1.63
C VAL A 236 10.88 -9.61 0.68
N ARG A 237 11.12 -10.86 0.28
CA ARG A 237 12.03 -11.12 -0.84
C ARG A 237 11.44 -10.34 -2.01
N GLY A 238 12.20 -9.38 -2.51
CA GLY A 238 11.87 -8.67 -3.73
C GLY A 238 11.48 -9.69 -4.79
N LYS A 239 10.33 -9.46 -5.41
CA LYS A 239 9.70 -10.33 -6.41
C LYS A 239 10.74 -11.13 -7.20
N GLU A 240 10.83 -12.44 -6.94
CA GLU A 240 11.41 -13.45 -7.84
C GLU A 240 10.50 -13.62 -9.08
N GLY A 241 10.10 -12.51 -9.69
CA GLY A 241 9.29 -12.45 -10.92
C GLY A 241 10.06 -11.91 -12.12
N ARG A 242 11.34 -11.53 -11.95
CA ARG A 242 12.17 -11.01 -13.05
C ARG A 242 12.75 -12.09 -13.96
N HIS A 243 12.91 -13.32 -13.47
CA HIS A 243 13.45 -14.42 -14.28
C HIS A 243 12.40 -15.08 -15.18
N ASP A 244 11.13 -15.06 -14.79
CA ASP A 244 10.06 -15.75 -15.50
C ASP A 244 9.62 -15.02 -16.77
N SER A 245 9.58 -13.69 -16.75
CA SER A 245 9.29 -12.86 -17.92
C SER A 245 10.47 -12.84 -18.91
N ALA A 246 11.71 -12.87 -18.43
CA ALA A 246 12.89 -13.02 -19.28
C ALA A 246 12.96 -14.41 -19.96
N ARG A 247 12.55 -15.48 -19.26
CA ARG A 247 12.46 -16.83 -19.83
C ARG A 247 11.35 -16.94 -20.88
N ARG A 248 10.17 -16.39 -20.61
CA ARG A 248 9.06 -16.32 -21.58
C ARG A 248 9.41 -15.48 -22.81
N ALA A 249 10.14 -14.38 -22.65
CA ALA A 249 10.61 -13.57 -23.78
C ALA A 249 11.63 -14.33 -24.65
N ARG A 250 12.54 -15.11 -24.04
CA ARG A 250 13.48 -15.99 -24.78
C ARG A 250 12.79 -17.15 -25.49
N GLU A 251 11.79 -17.78 -24.87
CA GLU A 251 10.98 -18.84 -25.49
C GLU A 251 10.16 -18.31 -26.67
N MET A 252 9.60 -17.10 -26.57
CA MET A 252 8.87 -16.46 -27.68
C MET A 252 9.79 -16.06 -28.84
N LEU A 253 11.02 -15.63 -28.55
CA LEU A 253 12.05 -15.34 -29.57
C LEU A 253 12.56 -16.60 -30.29
N GLN A 254 12.65 -17.74 -29.59
CA GLN A 254 12.98 -19.03 -30.19
C GLN A 254 11.85 -19.55 -31.08
N LYS A 255 10.59 -19.34 -30.68
CA LYS A 255 9.39 -19.72 -31.45
C LYS A 255 9.22 -18.94 -32.76
N TRP A 256 9.87 -17.78 -32.89
CA TRP A 256 9.82 -16.91 -34.07
C TRP A 256 10.95 -17.16 -35.08
N LYS A 257 11.95 -17.98 -34.71
CA LYS A 257 13.09 -18.36 -35.57
C LYS A 257 12.96 -19.75 -36.20
N ALA A 258 11.86 -20.44 -35.96
CA ALA A 258 11.45 -21.68 -36.64
C ALA A 258 10.31 -21.36 -37.62
#